data_AF-A0A2V9G8F2-F1
#
_entry.id   AF-A0A2V9G8F2-F1
#
_cell.length_a   1.000
_cell.length_b   1.000
_cell.length_c   1.000
_cell.angle_alpha   90.00
_cell.angle_beta   90.00
_cell.angle_gamma   90.00
#
_symmetry.space_group_name_H-M   'P 1'
#
loop_
_entity.id
_entity.type
_entity.pdbx_description
1 polymer ?
#
loop_
_entity_poly.entity_id
_entity_poly.type
_entity_poly.pdbx_seq_one_letter_code
_entity_poly.pdbx_strand_id
1 'polypeptide(L)'
;MTAEEQTVFIREHLGPAFRDAHLKTKIMAFDHNWDLIDFPDKILSDPKAAEFSAGTATHCYGGGPEAQTKLHDHFPAKGIWLTECSGGEWQKGNLLVAQADLIIETTRNWGQSVVLWNLALDQNHAPHLGGCTDCRGVVTIDHSKSPATVTPTVDFTALAHASNFVAPGALRIDSTSSEEAPLKHVAFRNSDGSIVLLALNPSGSAITLSIAWQSQYATYTLQPGVVVTFHWSPKLGTPH
;
A
#
# COMPACT_ATOMS: atom_id res chain seq x y z
N MET A 1 -10.91 -20.49 -9.14
CA MET A 1 -10.32 -20.27 -10.48
C MET A 1 -8.83 -20.56 -10.36
N THR A 2 -8.28 -21.45 -11.19
CA THR A 2 -6.83 -21.71 -11.25
C THR A 2 -6.12 -20.64 -12.08
N ALA A 3 -4.78 -20.62 -12.06
CA ALA A 3 -3.99 -19.69 -12.87
C ALA A 3 -4.21 -19.94 -14.36
N GLU A 4 -4.29 -21.21 -14.77
CA GLU A 4 -4.56 -21.60 -16.15
C GLU A 4 -5.96 -21.17 -16.60
N GLU A 5 -6.98 -21.34 -15.75
CA GLU A 5 -8.34 -20.86 -16.01
C GLU A 5 -8.39 -19.33 -16.15
N GLN A 6 -7.73 -18.60 -15.26
CA GLN A 6 -7.69 -17.13 -15.33
C GLN A 6 -6.91 -16.64 -16.57
N THR A 7 -5.84 -17.34 -16.95
CA THR A 7 -5.08 -17.07 -18.19
C THR A 7 -5.99 -17.17 -19.41
N VAL A 8 -6.71 -18.29 -19.56
CA VAL A 8 -7.66 -18.51 -20.66
C VAL A 8 -8.76 -17.45 -20.63
N PHE A 9 -9.34 -17.19 -19.47
CA PHE A 9 -10.42 -16.21 -19.33
C PHE A 9 -9.99 -14.80 -19.76
N ILE A 10 -8.83 -14.32 -19.31
CA ILE A 10 -8.30 -13.01 -19.71
C ILE A 10 -8.01 -12.98 -21.21
N ARG A 11 -7.31 -13.99 -21.73
CA ARG A 11 -6.84 -14.07 -23.11
C ARG A 11 -7.97 -14.17 -24.13
N GLU A 12 -8.97 -15.01 -23.85
CA GLU A 12 -9.95 -15.46 -24.86
C GLU A 12 -11.32 -14.79 -24.68
N HIS A 13 -11.61 -14.24 -23.51
CA HIS A 13 -12.94 -13.71 -23.19
C HIS A 13 -12.89 -12.26 -22.71
N LEU A 14 -12.29 -12.00 -21.54
CA LEU A 14 -12.37 -10.68 -20.90
C LEU A 14 -11.62 -9.59 -21.68
N GLY A 15 -10.38 -9.87 -22.08
CA GLY A 15 -9.54 -8.95 -22.82
C GLY A 15 -10.15 -8.51 -24.16
N PRO A 16 -10.52 -9.47 -25.04
CA PRO A 16 -11.23 -9.16 -26.28
C PRO A 16 -12.53 -8.38 -26.07
N ALA A 17 -13.34 -8.75 -25.06
CA ALA A 17 -14.58 -8.03 -24.75
C ALA A 17 -14.31 -6.57 -24.35
N PHE A 18 -13.28 -6.30 -23.55
CA PHE A 18 -12.89 -4.94 -23.17
C PHE A 18 -12.42 -4.12 -24.38
N ARG A 19 -11.59 -4.74 -25.24
CA ARG A 19 -11.10 -4.11 -26.49
C ARG A 19 -12.26 -3.77 -27.42
N ASP A 20 -13.16 -4.72 -27.67
CA ASP A 20 -14.27 -4.57 -28.62
C ASP A 20 -15.32 -3.57 -28.11
N ALA A 21 -15.46 -3.45 -26.79
CA ALA A 21 -16.27 -2.40 -26.15
C ALA A 21 -15.52 -1.07 -25.97
N HIS A 22 -14.27 -0.95 -26.43
CA HIS A 22 -13.41 0.23 -26.30
C HIS A 22 -13.21 0.74 -24.86
N LEU A 23 -13.19 -0.17 -23.89
CA LEU A 23 -12.98 0.15 -22.48
C LEU A 23 -11.50 0.42 -22.19
N LYS A 24 -11.22 1.52 -21.47
CA LYS A 24 -9.88 1.87 -20.98
C LYS A 24 -9.58 1.29 -19.59
N THR A 25 -10.54 0.58 -19.01
CA THR A 25 -10.43 -0.04 -17.68
C THR A 25 -9.29 -1.05 -17.68
N LYS A 26 -8.40 -0.94 -16.67
CA LYS A 26 -7.29 -1.88 -16.49
C LYS A 26 -7.81 -3.23 -15.99
N ILE A 27 -7.19 -4.31 -16.45
CA ILE A 27 -7.40 -5.66 -15.91
C ILE A 27 -6.20 -5.98 -15.02
N MET A 28 -6.46 -6.40 -13.79
CA MET A 28 -5.46 -6.91 -12.85
C MET A 28 -5.69 -8.41 -12.69
N ALA A 29 -4.62 -9.19 -12.78
CA ALA A 29 -4.66 -10.63 -12.51
C ALA A 29 -4.54 -10.91 -11.00
N PHE A 30 -4.84 -12.15 -10.62
CA PHE A 30 -4.65 -12.75 -9.30
C PHE A 30 -5.60 -12.30 -8.19
N ASP A 31 -5.38 -11.13 -7.59
CA ASP A 31 -6.19 -10.56 -6.49
C ASP A 31 -6.23 -11.47 -5.24
N HIS A 32 -5.05 -11.88 -4.76
CA HIS A 32 -4.90 -12.72 -3.58
C HIS A 32 -3.53 -12.56 -2.90
N ASN A 33 -3.24 -13.38 -1.89
CA ASN A 33 -2.12 -13.19 -0.96
C ASN A 33 -0.72 -13.31 -1.56
N TRP A 34 0.26 -12.63 -0.96
CA TRP A 34 1.67 -12.65 -1.39
C TRP A 34 2.34 -14.03 -1.31
N ASP A 35 1.87 -14.95 -0.47
CA ASP A 35 2.38 -16.33 -0.39
C ASP A 35 2.00 -17.21 -1.59
N LEU A 36 1.14 -16.72 -2.49
CA LEU A 36 0.76 -17.40 -3.73
C LEU A 36 1.18 -16.60 -4.99
N ILE A 37 2.27 -15.81 -4.89
CA ILE A 37 2.74 -14.92 -5.97
C ILE A 37 3.12 -15.62 -7.28
N ASP A 38 3.33 -16.95 -7.26
CA ASP A 38 3.59 -17.73 -8.48
C ASP A 38 2.35 -17.82 -9.39
N PHE A 39 1.14 -17.58 -8.85
CA PHE A 39 -0.10 -17.59 -9.63
C PHE A 39 -0.14 -16.50 -10.73
N PRO A 40 0.09 -15.21 -10.43
CA PRO A 40 0.16 -14.18 -11.46
C PRO A 40 1.34 -14.35 -12.41
N ASP A 41 2.46 -14.94 -11.97
CA ASP A 41 3.63 -15.20 -12.83
C ASP A 41 3.25 -16.08 -14.03
N LYS A 42 2.48 -17.14 -13.80
CA LYS A 42 1.95 -18.01 -14.87
C LYS A 42 1.11 -17.26 -15.89
N ILE A 43 0.26 -16.34 -15.42
CA ILE A 43 -0.65 -15.56 -16.28
C ILE A 43 0.13 -14.56 -17.11
N LEU A 44 1.04 -13.82 -16.47
CA LEU A 44 1.85 -12.80 -17.13
C LEU A 44 2.92 -13.40 -18.06
N SER A 45 3.22 -14.70 -17.92
CA SER A 45 4.05 -15.46 -18.85
C SER A 45 3.35 -15.82 -20.16
N ASP A 46 2.00 -15.83 -20.23
CA ASP A 46 1.28 -15.96 -21.50
C ASP A 46 1.21 -14.60 -22.20
N PRO A 47 1.78 -14.42 -23.41
CA PRO A 47 1.88 -13.12 -24.05
C PRO A 47 0.54 -12.42 -24.31
N LYS A 48 -0.52 -13.18 -24.60
CA LYS A 48 -1.84 -12.60 -24.91
C LYS A 48 -2.60 -12.24 -23.63
N ALA A 49 -2.52 -13.07 -22.59
CA ALA A 49 -3.07 -12.71 -21.29
C ALA A 49 -2.32 -11.50 -20.70
N ALA A 50 -1.00 -11.47 -20.85
CA ALA A 50 -0.17 -10.34 -20.46
C ALA A 50 -0.50 -9.07 -21.24
N GLU A 51 -0.82 -9.13 -22.54
CA GLU A 51 -1.22 -7.96 -23.33
C GLU A 51 -2.45 -7.25 -22.73
N PHE A 52 -3.44 -8.02 -22.27
CA PHE A 52 -4.65 -7.47 -21.67
C PHE A 52 -4.49 -7.12 -20.18
N SER A 53 -3.50 -7.68 -19.50
CA SER A 53 -3.26 -7.44 -18.08
C SER A 53 -2.37 -6.22 -17.85
N ALA A 54 -2.86 -5.24 -17.10
CA ALA A 54 -2.06 -4.11 -16.63
C ALA A 54 -1.02 -4.55 -15.57
N GLY A 55 -1.26 -5.69 -14.91
CA GLY A 55 -0.37 -6.30 -13.93
C GLY A 55 -1.17 -7.10 -12.90
N THR A 56 -0.80 -6.99 -11.64
CA THR A 56 -1.23 -7.90 -10.58
C THR A 56 -1.86 -7.17 -9.41
N ALA A 57 -2.97 -7.69 -8.92
CA ALA A 57 -3.56 -7.31 -7.64
C ALA A 57 -3.12 -8.30 -6.55
N THR A 58 -2.82 -7.80 -5.35
CA THR A 58 -2.36 -8.61 -4.21
C THR A 58 -3.10 -8.25 -2.94
N HIS A 59 -3.16 -9.21 -2.00
CA HIS A 59 -3.69 -9.06 -0.65
C HIS A 59 -2.59 -9.30 0.41
N CYS A 60 -2.80 -8.84 1.64
CA CYS A 60 -1.81 -8.90 2.73
C CYS A 60 -1.97 -10.08 3.72
N TYR A 61 -2.92 -11.00 3.50
CA TYR A 61 -3.31 -11.96 4.55
C TYR A 61 -2.34 -13.14 4.71
N GLY A 62 -1.41 -13.32 3.78
CA GLY A 62 -0.39 -14.36 3.79
C GLY A 62 0.84 -13.95 2.99
N GLY A 63 2.02 -14.38 3.43
CA GLY A 63 3.31 -13.99 2.84
C GLY A 63 3.75 -12.58 3.22
N GLY A 64 4.65 -12.02 2.41
CA GLY A 64 5.26 -10.70 2.66
C GLY A 64 5.44 -9.87 1.39
N PRO A 65 5.54 -8.53 1.53
CA PRO A 65 5.58 -7.60 0.41
C PRO A 65 6.78 -7.82 -0.52
N GLU A 66 7.86 -8.46 -0.06
CA GLU A 66 9.04 -8.83 -0.86
C GLU A 66 8.71 -9.75 -2.05
N ALA A 67 7.59 -10.48 -1.98
CA ALA A 67 7.09 -11.27 -3.10
C ALA A 67 6.82 -10.39 -4.35
N GLN A 68 6.38 -9.14 -4.14
CA GLN A 68 6.12 -8.20 -5.21
C GLN A 68 7.41 -7.82 -5.97
N THR A 69 8.55 -7.74 -5.28
CA THR A 69 9.84 -7.46 -5.93
C THR A 69 10.22 -8.55 -6.92
N LYS A 70 10.01 -9.82 -6.57
CA LYS A 70 10.24 -10.94 -7.52
C LYS A 70 9.38 -10.80 -8.78
N LEU A 71 8.11 -10.45 -8.59
CA LEU A 71 7.17 -10.26 -9.71
C LEU A 71 7.55 -9.05 -10.58
N HIS A 72 7.98 -7.96 -9.95
CA HIS A 72 8.47 -6.79 -10.66
C HIS A 72 9.73 -7.11 -11.47
N ASP A 73 10.68 -7.84 -10.90
CA ASP A 73 11.92 -8.21 -11.58
C ASP A 73 11.65 -9.08 -12.83
N HIS A 74 10.65 -9.97 -12.77
CA HIS A 74 10.21 -10.77 -13.91
C HIS A 74 9.41 -9.96 -14.94
N PHE A 75 8.53 -9.07 -14.49
CA PHE A 75 7.62 -8.29 -15.34
C PHE A 75 7.70 -6.79 -15.06
N PRO A 76 8.83 -6.11 -15.34
CA PRO A 76 9.07 -4.74 -14.88
C PRO A 76 8.15 -3.68 -15.49
N ALA A 77 7.50 -4.00 -16.62
CA ALA A 77 6.52 -3.14 -17.27
C ALA A 77 5.09 -3.28 -16.69
N LYS A 78 4.86 -4.22 -15.77
CA LYS A 78 3.55 -4.51 -15.17
C LYS A 78 3.44 -3.83 -13.80
N GLY A 79 2.25 -3.31 -13.51
CA GLY A 79 1.97 -2.73 -12.20
C GLY A 79 1.64 -3.77 -11.15
N ILE A 80 1.79 -3.39 -9.88
CA ILE A 80 1.41 -4.21 -8.74
C ILE A 80 0.57 -3.34 -7.82
N TRP A 81 -0.59 -3.82 -7.39
CA TRP A 81 -1.53 -3.07 -6.56
C TRP A 81 -1.92 -3.92 -5.34
N LEU A 82 -1.63 -3.44 -4.12
CA LEU A 82 -2.26 -4.00 -2.92
C LEU A 82 -3.69 -3.47 -2.89
N THR A 83 -4.63 -4.36 -3.20
CA THR A 83 -6.06 -4.09 -3.41
C THR A 83 -6.89 -4.39 -2.19
N GLU A 84 -6.38 -5.21 -1.27
CA GLU A 84 -7.07 -5.55 -0.05
C GLU A 84 -6.12 -5.88 1.10
N CYS A 85 -6.44 -5.34 2.26
CA CYS A 85 -5.90 -5.76 3.55
C CYS A 85 -6.90 -5.37 4.65
N SER A 86 -7.00 -6.19 5.69
CA SER A 86 -7.85 -5.86 6.84
C SER A 86 -7.04 -5.90 8.13
N GLY A 87 -7.30 -4.93 9.00
CA GLY A 87 -7.00 -5.08 10.42
C GLY A 87 -8.11 -5.82 11.14
N GLY A 88 -7.87 -6.21 12.38
CA GLY A 88 -8.90 -6.81 13.24
C GLY A 88 -8.39 -7.23 14.61
N GLU A 89 -9.24 -7.89 15.39
CA GLU A 89 -8.96 -8.23 16.80
C GLU A 89 -7.87 -9.29 16.96
N TRP A 90 -7.58 -10.08 15.92
CA TRP A 90 -6.49 -11.04 15.91
C TRP A 90 -5.11 -10.37 16.00
N GLN A 91 -4.97 -9.11 15.55
CA GLN A 91 -3.70 -8.39 15.60
C GLN A 91 -3.36 -7.99 17.04
N LYS A 92 -2.07 -8.07 17.41
CA LYS A 92 -1.55 -7.73 18.73
C LYS A 92 -0.38 -6.75 18.62
N GLY A 93 -0.01 -6.13 19.73
CA GLY A 93 1.11 -5.18 19.78
C GLY A 93 0.72 -3.77 19.31
N ASN A 94 1.69 -3.03 18.78
CA ASN A 94 1.45 -1.68 18.28
C ASN A 94 0.88 -1.72 16.86
N LEU A 95 -0.44 -1.62 16.75
CA LEU A 95 -1.17 -1.76 15.50
C LEU A 95 -0.88 -0.62 14.51
N LEU A 96 -0.63 0.60 15.02
CA LEU A 96 -0.25 1.73 14.15
C LEU A 96 1.10 1.48 13.49
N VAL A 97 2.07 0.90 14.21
CA VAL A 97 3.36 0.49 13.64
C VAL A 97 3.14 -0.54 12.55
N ALA A 98 2.38 -1.60 12.81
CA ALA A 98 2.12 -2.64 11.82
C ALA A 98 1.46 -2.09 10.55
N GLN A 99 0.51 -1.16 10.70
CA GLN A 99 -0.23 -0.61 9.58
C GLN A 99 0.56 0.43 8.78
N ALA A 100 1.37 1.26 9.45
CA ALA A 100 2.32 2.15 8.78
C ALA A 100 3.42 1.35 8.05
N ASP A 101 3.86 0.24 8.64
CA ASP A 101 4.84 -0.67 8.05
C ASP A 101 4.32 -1.30 6.75
N LEU A 102 3.06 -1.75 6.74
CA LEU A 102 2.40 -2.25 5.53
C LEU A 102 2.51 -1.25 4.37
N ILE A 103 2.26 0.04 4.64
CA ILE A 103 2.33 1.08 3.61
C ILE A 103 3.75 1.27 3.10
N ILE A 104 4.71 1.36 4.03
CA ILE A 104 6.12 1.54 3.70
C ILE A 104 6.62 0.36 2.87
N GLU A 105 6.47 -0.86 3.36
CA GLU A 105 7.04 -2.04 2.71
C GLU A 105 6.35 -2.38 1.39
N THR A 106 5.02 -2.22 1.31
CA THR A 106 4.30 -2.43 0.04
C THR A 106 4.85 -1.51 -1.04
N THR A 107 5.01 -0.22 -0.74
CA THR A 107 5.46 0.77 -1.73
C THR A 107 6.96 0.71 -2.00
N ARG A 108 7.78 0.27 -1.03
CA ARG A 108 9.19 -0.05 -1.27
C ARG A 108 9.39 -1.28 -2.15
N ASN A 109 8.44 -2.23 -2.12
CA ASN A 109 8.42 -3.42 -2.98
C ASN A 109 7.49 -3.25 -4.19
N TRP A 110 7.56 -2.08 -4.85
CA TRP A 110 6.90 -1.78 -6.14
C TRP A 110 5.37 -1.71 -6.16
N GLY A 111 4.70 -1.91 -5.02
CA GLY A 111 3.26 -1.71 -4.90
C GLY A 111 2.87 -0.26 -5.16
N GLN A 112 1.92 -0.05 -6.06
CA GLN A 112 1.44 1.27 -6.53
C GLN A 112 0.21 1.77 -5.75
N SER A 113 -0.36 0.92 -4.89
CA SER A 113 -1.49 1.25 -4.02
C SER A 113 -1.40 0.47 -2.72
N VAL A 114 -2.12 0.95 -1.71
CA VAL A 114 -2.46 0.23 -0.49
C VAL A 114 -3.93 0.52 -0.22
N VAL A 115 -4.80 -0.45 -0.47
CA VAL A 115 -6.24 -0.35 -0.23
C VAL A 115 -6.61 -1.29 0.91
N LEU A 116 -7.30 -0.73 1.90
CA LEU A 116 -7.84 -1.51 3.02
C LEU A 116 -9.31 -1.80 2.78
N TRP A 117 -9.82 -2.85 3.43
CA TRP A 117 -11.07 -3.47 3.05
C TRP A 117 -12.32 -2.63 3.34
N ASN A 118 -12.81 -2.62 4.58
CA ASN A 118 -14.02 -1.88 4.93
C ASN A 118 -13.68 -0.43 5.32
N LEU A 119 -14.27 0.54 4.63
CA LEU A 119 -14.15 1.94 5.03
C LEU A 119 -14.75 2.19 6.42
N ALA A 120 -15.92 1.63 6.70
CA ALA A 120 -16.60 1.79 7.97
C ALA A 120 -17.26 0.49 8.41
N LEU A 121 -17.10 0.16 9.69
CA LEU A 121 -17.87 -0.86 10.40
C LEU A 121 -18.40 -0.27 11.70
N ASP A 122 -19.44 -0.87 12.26
CA ASP A 122 -19.95 -0.45 13.56
C ASP A 122 -19.05 -0.94 14.72
N GLN A 123 -19.40 -0.56 15.95
CA GLN A 123 -18.68 -0.97 17.17
C GLN A 123 -18.67 -2.48 17.44
N ASN A 124 -19.45 -3.27 16.69
CA ASN A 124 -19.52 -4.72 16.77
C ASN A 124 -18.95 -5.42 15.52
N HIS A 125 -18.17 -4.69 14.69
CA HIS A 125 -17.59 -5.19 13.42
C HIS A 125 -18.63 -5.59 12.37
N ALA A 126 -19.82 -4.99 12.42
CA ALA A 126 -20.96 -5.31 11.56
C ALA A 126 -21.31 -4.18 10.57
N PRO A 127 -22.15 -4.48 9.54
CA PRO A 127 -22.68 -5.79 9.18
C PRO A 127 -21.65 -6.68 8.46
N HIS A 128 -21.76 -7.98 8.67
CA HIS A 128 -21.04 -8.99 7.89
C HIS A 128 -22.00 -10.12 7.49
N LEU A 129 -21.75 -10.79 6.36
CA LEU A 129 -22.57 -11.90 5.85
C LEU A 129 -21.74 -13.19 5.87
N GLY A 130 -21.40 -13.66 7.08
CA GLY A 130 -20.31 -14.63 7.26
C GLY A 130 -18.94 -14.05 6.92
N GLY A 131 -17.90 -14.88 6.88
CA GLY A 131 -16.53 -14.42 6.65
C GLY A 131 -15.89 -13.84 7.93
N CYS A 132 -15.23 -12.69 7.81
CA CYS A 132 -14.52 -12.05 8.91
C CYS A 132 -15.49 -11.42 9.92
N THR A 133 -15.48 -11.90 11.17
CA THR A 133 -16.40 -11.46 12.24
C THR A 133 -15.75 -10.48 13.22
N ASP A 134 -14.45 -10.25 13.10
CA ASP A 134 -13.63 -9.45 13.99
C ASP A 134 -12.73 -8.47 13.21
N CYS A 135 -13.11 -8.16 11.97
CA CYS A 135 -12.44 -7.20 11.12
C CYS A 135 -12.68 -5.77 11.58
N ARG A 136 -11.64 -4.95 11.51
CA ARG A 136 -11.68 -3.52 11.84
C ARG A 136 -11.92 -2.71 10.57
N GLY A 137 -12.88 -1.78 10.63
CA GLY A 137 -13.06 -0.78 9.59
C GLY A 137 -11.99 0.32 9.67
N VAL A 138 -11.76 1.04 8.57
CA VAL A 138 -10.92 2.23 8.57
C VAL A 138 -11.44 3.27 9.58
N VAL A 139 -12.76 3.41 9.70
CA VAL A 139 -13.41 4.11 10.82
C VAL A 139 -14.41 3.20 11.53
N THR A 140 -14.60 3.43 12.83
CA THR A 140 -15.67 2.80 13.62
C THR A 140 -16.81 3.79 13.79
N ILE A 141 -18.03 3.36 13.46
CA ILE A 141 -19.26 4.12 13.70
C ILE A 141 -19.96 3.53 14.93
N ASP A 142 -19.82 4.18 16.09
CA ASP A 142 -20.51 3.79 17.31
C ASP A 142 -21.90 4.43 17.35
N HIS A 143 -22.92 3.64 17.04
CA HIS A 143 -24.31 4.04 17.07
C HIS A 143 -25.04 3.62 18.36
N SER A 144 -24.30 3.15 19.39
CA SER A 144 -24.87 2.91 20.73
C SER A 144 -25.21 4.20 21.48
N LYS A 145 -24.71 5.33 20.99
CA LYS A 145 -24.92 6.68 21.52
C LYS A 145 -25.73 7.53 20.54
N SER A 146 -26.36 8.59 21.06
CA SER A 146 -27.08 9.60 20.27
C SER A 146 -26.52 11.00 20.59
N PRO A 147 -25.90 11.69 19.62
CA PRO A 147 -25.64 11.27 18.25
C PRO A 147 -24.61 10.12 18.18
N ALA A 148 -24.63 9.37 17.08
CA ALA A 148 -23.61 8.38 16.78
C ALA A 148 -22.22 9.05 16.66
N THR A 149 -21.17 8.34 17.07
CA THR A 149 -19.79 8.86 17.01
C THR A 149 -18.98 8.12 15.96
N VAL A 150 -18.22 8.86 15.14
CA VAL A 150 -17.29 8.31 14.16
C VAL A 150 -15.88 8.44 14.69
N THR A 151 -15.20 7.31 14.87
CA THR A 151 -13.84 7.27 15.43
C THR A 151 -12.86 6.73 14.39
N PRO A 152 -11.84 7.51 14.00
CA PRO A 152 -10.74 7.00 13.18
C PRO A 152 -10.03 5.84 13.88
N THR A 153 -9.79 4.75 13.16
CA THR A 153 -8.97 3.66 13.70
C THR A 153 -7.48 3.90 13.41
N VAL A 154 -6.63 2.98 13.89
CA VAL A 154 -5.21 2.95 13.50
C VAL A 154 -5.04 2.80 11.98
N ASP A 155 -6.01 2.19 11.30
CA ASP A 155 -6.01 2.01 9.85
C ASP A 155 -6.23 3.33 9.13
N PHE A 156 -7.20 4.13 9.58
CA PHE A 156 -7.33 5.52 9.12
C PHE A 156 -6.07 6.33 9.37
N THR A 157 -5.53 6.22 10.58
CA THR A 157 -4.36 7.02 10.99
C THR A 157 -3.15 6.72 10.11
N ALA A 158 -2.84 5.43 9.90
CA ALA A 158 -1.75 5.02 9.02
C ALA A 158 -1.97 5.45 7.56
N LEU A 159 -3.19 5.26 7.02
CA LEU A 159 -3.52 5.72 5.68
C LEU A 159 -3.35 7.24 5.54
N ALA A 160 -3.80 8.02 6.53
CA ALA A 160 -3.69 9.48 6.54
C ALA A 160 -2.24 9.98 6.56
N HIS A 161 -1.30 9.21 7.15
CA HIS A 161 0.13 9.51 7.08
C HIS A 161 0.69 9.47 5.66
N ALA A 162 0.05 8.72 4.74
CA ALA A 162 0.41 8.69 3.34
C ALA A 162 -0.52 9.59 2.50
N SER A 163 -1.82 9.32 2.52
CA SER A 163 -2.79 9.87 1.55
C SER A 163 -2.99 11.39 1.63
N ASN A 164 -2.75 12.01 2.79
CA ASN A 164 -2.82 13.47 2.92
C ASN A 164 -1.67 14.19 2.21
N PHE A 165 -0.56 13.50 1.94
CA PHE A 165 0.68 14.12 1.48
C PHE A 165 1.18 13.55 0.15
N VAL A 166 0.96 12.26 -0.11
CA VAL A 166 1.33 11.57 -1.35
C VAL A 166 0.18 11.65 -2.34
N ALA A 167 0.31 12.50 -3.36
CA ALA A 167 -0.72 12.72 -4.36
C ALA A 167 -0.77 11.58 -5.40
N PRO A 168 -1.93 11.35 -6.05
CA PRO A 168 -2.01 10.45 -7.19
C PRO A 168 -0.98 10.80 -8.27
N GLY A 169 -0.25 9.79 -8.74
CA GLY A 169 0.83 9.96 -9.72
C GLY A 169 2.18 10.39 -9.13
N ALA A 170 2.31 10.49 -7.79
CA ALA A 170 3.60 10.63 -7.15
C ALA A 170 4.53 9.46 -7.49
N LEU A 171 5.82 9.77 -7.65
CA LEU A 171 6.85 8.77 -7.89
C LEU A 171 7.53 8.43 -6.58
N ARG A 172 7.63 7.13 -6.23
CA ARG A 172 8.56 6.71 -5.19
C ARG A 172 9.99 7.03 -5.65
N ILE A 173 10.72 7.76 -4.82
CA ILE A 173 12.13 8.08 -5.07
C ILE A 173 13.02 7.25 -4.15
N ASP A 174 14.26 7.07 -4.58
CA ASP A 174 15.22 6.33 -3.78
C ASP A 174 15.53 7.04 -2.46
N SER A 175 15.72 6.26 -1.41
CA SER A 175 16.10 6.75 -0.09
C SER A 175 16.85 5.66 0.65
N THR A 176 17.91 6.05 1.35
CA THR A 176 18.80 5.15 2.07
C THR A 176 18.90 5.57 3.54
N SER A 177 18.86 4.60 4.45
CA SER A 177 19.21 4.78 5.87
C SER A 177 20.42 3.90 6.21
N SER A 178 21.06 4.17 7.34
CA SER A 178 22.10 3.28 7.88
C SER A 178 21.47 1.92 8.23
N GLU A 179 22.06 0.82 7.76
CA GLU A 179 21.55 -0.55 8.00
C GLU A 179 21.45 -0.92 9.48
N GLU A 180 22.20 -0.24 10.35
CA GLU A 180 22.25 -0.52 11.79
C GLU A 180 21.03 0.01 12.57
N ALA A 181 20.25 0.92 12.00
CA ALA A 181 19.09 1.50 12.67
C ALA A 181 17.80 0.79 12.23
N PRO A 182 16.91 0.35 13.15
CA PRO A 182 15.66 -0.32 12.80
C PRO A 182 14.60 0.64 12.20
N LEU A 183 15.03 1.78 11.65
CA LEU A 183 14.16 2.79 11.05
C LEU A 183 13.65 2.30 9.69
N LYS A 184 12.33 2.31 9.54
CA LYS A 184 11.67 2.05 8.25
C LYS A 184 11.23 3.36 7.62
N HIS A 185 11.36 3.48 6.29
CA HIS A 185 11.00 4.73 5.62
C HIS A 185 10.70 4.55 4.14
N VAL A 186 9.94 5.47 3.56
CA VAL A 186 9.74 5.57 2.11
C VAL A 186 9.59 7.04 1.71
N ALA A 187 10.19 7.40 0.58
CA ALA A 187 10.16 8.75 0.05
C ALA A 187 9.42 8.81 -1.30
N PHE A 188 8.65 9.87 -1.51
CA PHE A 188 7.91 10.15 -2.73
C PHE A 188 8.18 11.56 -3.21
N ARG A 189 8.07 11.76 -4.52
CA ARG A 189 8.01 13.06 -5.17
C ARG A 189 6.67 13.23 -5.86
N ASN A 190 5.90 14.22 -5.43
CA ASN A 190 4.65 14.61 -6.07
C ASN A 190 4.91 15.30 -7.41
N SER A 191 3.86 15.40 -8.24
CA SER A 191 3.93 16.07 -9.56
C SER A 191 4.19 17.58 -9.47
N ASP A 192 3.79 18.22 -8.36
CA ASP A 192 4.13 19.61 -8.03
C ASP A 192 5.59 19.80 -7.59
N GLY A 193 6.36 18.70 -7.51
CA GLY A 193 7.74 18.68 -7.08
C GLY A 193 7.96 18.52 -5.59
N SER A 194 6.92 18.61 -4.75
CA SER A 194 7.06 18.41 -3.31
C SER A 194 7.53 17.01 -2.96
N ILE A 195 8.33 16.91 -1.89
CA ILE A 195 8.87 15.66 -1.38
C ILE A 195 8.12 15.27 -0.13
N VAL A 196 7.80 13.98 -0.04
CA VAL A 196 7.17 13.36 1.13
C VAL A 196 8.07 12.25 1.63
N LEU A 197 8.33 12.20 2.93
CA LEU A 197 9.06 11.11 3.58
C LEU A 197 8.22 10.58 4.74
N LEU A 198 7.80 9.32 4.65
CA LEU A 198 7.25 8.60 5.80
C LEU A 198 8.42 7.92 6.51
N ALA A 199 8.52 8.11 7.82
CA ALA A 199 9.53 7.47 8.67
C ALA A 199 8.84 6.82 9.88
N LEU A 200 9.14 5.56 10.12
CA LEU A 200 8.55 4.73 11.17
C LEU A 200 9.66 4.21 12.08
N ASN A 201 9.49 4.42 13.39
CA ASN A 201 10.31 3.79 14.41
C ASN A 201 9.54 2.59 15.01
N PRO A 202 9.81 1.34 14.57
CA PRO A 202 9.17 0.15 15.11
C PRO A 202 9.81 -0.33 16.42
N SER A 203 10.91 0.27 16.87
CA SER A 203 11.69 -0.21 18.02
C SER A 203 11.15 0.29 19.37
N GLY A 204 11.69 -0.26 20.45
CA GLY A 204 11.40 0.15 21.83
C GLY A 204 12.20 1.35 22.33
N SER A 205 13.09 1.93 21.52
CA SER A 205 13.95 3.07 21.88
C SER A 205 13.79 4.22 20.88
N ALA A 206 14.17 5.43 21.29
CA ALA A 206 14.12 6.59 20.40
C ALA A 206 15.19 6.49 19.30
N ILE A 207 14.84 6.86 18.07
CA ILE A 207 15.76 6.88 16.92
C ILE A 207 15.86 8.31 16.41
N THR A 208 17.09 8.82 16.29
CA THR A 208 17.33 10.13 15.67
C THR A 208 17.60 9.95 14.17
N LEU A 209 16.70 10.47 13.35
CA LEU A 209 16.81 10.51 11.90
C LEU A 209 17.45 11.84 11.47
N SER A 210 18.45 11.78 10.60
CA SER A 210 18.95 12.94 9.85
C SER A 210 18.53 12.82 8.39
N ILE A 211 17.71 13.77 7.94
CA ILE A 211 17.21 13.88 6.57
C ILE A 211 18.16 14.78 5.80
N ALA A 212 18.70 14.31 4.68
CA ALA A 212 19.53 15.09 3.77
C ALA A 212 18.89 15.12 2.37
N TRP A 213 18.67 16.33 1.83
CA TRP A 213 18.10 16.51 0.49
C TRP A 213 18.61 17.82 -0.14
N GLN A 214 19.26 17.73 -1.31
CA GLN A 214 19.81 18.87 -2.06
C GLN A 214 20.58 19.89 -1.18
N SER A 215 21.54 19.40 -0.40
CA SER A 215 22.36 20.19 0.56
C SER A 215 21.58 20.83 1.71
N GLN A 216 20.31 20.49 1.89
CA GLN A 216 19.53 20.83 3.08
C GLN A 216 19.49 19.65 4.03
N TYR A 217 19.47 19.95 5.32
CA TYR A 217 19.50 18.95 6.39
C TYR A 217 18.44 19.28 7.43
N ALA A 218 17.79 18.25 7.94
CA ALA A 218 16.90 18.33 9.09
C ALA A 218 17.14 17.12 10.00
N THR A 219 16.98 17.29 11.30
CA THR A 219 17.10 16.19 12.26
C THR A 219 15.82 16.10 13.08
N TYR A 220 15.37 14.88 13.33
CA TYR A 220 14.19 14.62 14.15
C TYR A 220 14.36 13.33 14.95
N THR A 221 13.96 13.34 16.22
CA THR A 221 13.99 12.15 17.08
C THR A 221 12.62 11.51 17.15
N LEU A 222 12.47 10.36 16.49
CA LEU A 222 11.26 9.54 16.55
C LEU A 222 11.23 8.78 17.87
N GLN A 223 10.17 9.00 18.66
CA GLN A 223 9.90 8.21 19.86
C GLN A 223 9.59 6.74 19.50
N PRO A 224 9.68 5.80 20.45
CA PRO A 224 9.31 4.40 20.21
C PRO A 224 7.89 4.25 19.65
N GLY A 225 7.73 3.44 18.61
CA GLY A 225 6.41 3.04 18.10
C GLY A 225 5.60 4.13 17.38
N VAL A 226 6.27 5.15 16.83
CA VAL A 226 5.61 6.26 16.11
C VAL A 226 5.99 6.30 14.64
N VAL A 227 5.05 6.76 13.82
CA VAL A 227 5.26 7.14 12.42
C VAL A 227 5.17 8.66 12.31
N VAL A 228 6.05 9.26 11.51
CA VAL A 228 6.10 10.69 11.22
C VAL A 228 6.16 10.88 9.71
N THR A 229 5.36 11.81 9.19
CA THR A 229 5.40 12.20 7.78
C THR A 229 6.01 13.60 7.68
N PHE A 230 7.11 13.70 6.94
CA PHE A 230 7.73 14.96 6.56
C PHE A 230 7.27 15.32 5.16
N HIS A 231 6.89 16.58 4.95
CA HIS A 231 6.49 17.11 3.64
C HIS A 231 7.15 18.47 3.45
N TRP A 232 7.81 18.66 2.31
CA TRP A 232 8.42 19.94 1.96
C TRP A 232 8.44 20.15 0.45
N SER A 233 8.36 21.41 0.03
CA SER A 233 8.56 21.77 -1.36
C SER A 233 10.03 22.10 -1.61
N PRO A 234 10.60 21.70 -2.76
CA PRO A 234 11.81 22.31 -3.28
C PRO A 234 11.66 23.82 -3.25
N LYS A 235 12.61 24.55 -2.64
CA LYS A 235 12.72 25.97 -2.97
C LYS A 235 13.05 26.02 -4.45
N LEU A 236 12.12 26.55 -5.26
CA LEU A 236 12.46 26.96 -6.62
C LEU A 236 13.64 27.92 -6.48
N GLY A 237 14.84 27.47 -6.85
CA GLY A 237 15.95 28.37 -7.02
C GLY A 237 15.48 29.44 -8.00
N THR A 238 15.58 30.70 -7.62
CA THR A 238 15.54 31.79 -8.59
C THR A 238 16.47 31.41 -9.74
N PRO A 239 16.02 31.44 -11.00
CA PRO A 239 16.92 31.24 -12.12
C PRO A 239 18.05 32.26 -11.99
N HIS A 240 19.29 31.77 -11.88
CA HIS A 240 20.48 32.60 -12.07
C HIS A 240 20.70 32.83 -13.56
#